data_AF-A0A4P6K3M1-F1
#
_entry.id   AF-A0A4P6K3M1-F1
#
_cell.length_a   1.000
_cell.length_b   1.000
_cell.length_c   1.000
_cell.angle_alpha   90.00
_cell.angle_beta   90.00
_cell.angle_gamma   90.00
#
_symmetry.space_group_name_H-M   'P 1'
#
loop_
_entity.id
_entity.type
_entity.pdbx_description
1 polymer ?
#
loop_
_entity_poly.entity_id
_entity_poly.type
_entity_poly.pdbx_seq_one_letter_code
_entity_poly.pdbx_strand_id
1 'polypeptide(L)'
;MNQNEVVDSDEQSLVATSARPEHEVEIPNAPPVRLQTLDLARHIAIAPDGKRYVVATFDDTRMNRGFVTAIFPQQNGYLTLIRLVLGEISHKTPEEALQQHVSLVQLIQQGKLSGFLKSIQ
;
A
#
# COMPACT_ATOMS: atom_id res chain seq x y z
N MET A 1 -46.68 -3.14 -41.80
CA MET A 1 -46.74 -3.55 -40.39
C MET A 1 -45.84 -4.76 -40.21
N ASN A 2 -44.70 -4.58 -39.54
CA ASN A 2 -44.14 -5.54 -38.59
C ASN A 2 -43.08 -4.78 -37.78
N GLN A 3 -43.22 -4.90 -36.46
CA GLN A 3 -42.69 -4.02 -35.44
C GLN A 3 -41.21 -4.32 -35.15
N ASN A 4 -40.42 -3.26 -35.00
CA ASN A 4 -39.07 -3.32 -34.45
C ASN A 4 -39.18 -3.45 -32.92
N GLU A 5 -38.74 -4.58 -32.36
CA GLU A 5 -38.36 -4.67 -30.95
C GLU A 5 -36.82 -4.63 -30.88
N VAL A 6 -36.30 -3.45 -30.57
CA VAL A 6 -34.91 -3.28 -30.13
C VAL A 6 -34.95 -3.51 -28.62
N VAL A 7 -34.49 -4.67 -28.18
CA VAL A 7 -34.31 -4.94 -26.75
C VAL A 7 -33.00 -4.28 -26.35
N ASP A 8 -33.14 -3.09 -25.78
CA ASP A 8 -32.13 -2.41 -24.98
C ASP A 8 -31.94 -3.24 -23.69
N SER A 9 -30.73 -3.74 -23.44
CA SER A 9 -30.41 -4.46 -22.22
C SER A 9 -28.95 -4.20 -21.87
N ASP A 10 -28.74 -3.07 -21.20
CA ASP A 10 -28.20 -3.02 -19.83
C ASP A 10 -26.98 -3.88 -19.47
N GLU A 11 -26.07 -4.15 -20.40
CA GLU A 11 -24.76 -4.76 -20.06
C GLU A 11 -23.69 -3.72 -19.69
N GLN A 12 -24.06 -2.44 -19.54
CA GLN A 12 -23.18 -1.38 -19.04
C GLN A 12 -23.44 -1.08 -17.56
N SER A 13 -23.38 -2.07 -16.67
CA SER A 13 -23.48 -1.75 -15.23
C SER A 13 -22.89 -2.82 -14.32
N LEU A 14 -21.58 -3.10 -14.39
CA LEU A 14 -20.90 -3.86 -13.32
C LEU A 14 -19.45 -3.46 -13.03
N VAL A 15 -18.94 -2.33 -13.54
CA VAL A 15 -17.72 -1.73 -12.97
C VAL A 15 -18.14 -0.62 -12.04
N ALA A 16 -18.65 -0.99 -10.87
CA ALA A 16 -18.56 -0.12 -9.71
C ALA A 16 -17.06 0.08 -9.44
N THR A 17 -16.47 1.10 -10.07
CA THR A 17 -15.26 1.74 -9.57
C THR A 17 -15.64 2.28 -8.21
N SER A 18 -15.53 1.43 -7.18
CA SER A 18 -15.40 1.86 -5.81
C SER A 18 -14.09 2.63 -5.76
N ALA A 19 -14.14 3.90 -6.15
CA ALA A 19 -13.13 4.88 -5.83
C ALA A 19 -13.10 4.94 -4.31
N ARG A 20 -12.28 4.07 -3.70
CA ARG A 20 -11.85 4.29 -2.32
C ARG A 20 -11.22 5.67 -2.32
N PRO A 21 -11.64 6.58 -1.43
CA PRO A 21 -10.99 7.88 -1.33
C PRO A 21 -9.49 7.62 -1.22
N GLU A 22 -8.74 8.16 -2.18
CA GLU A 22 -7.30 8.20 -2.15
C GLU A 22 -6.95 8.88 -0.83
N HIS A 23 -6.64 8.09 0.21
CA HIS A 23 -5.99 8.61 1.40
C HIS A 23 -4.56 8.85 0.97
N GLU A 24 -4.37 9.91 0.17
CA GLU A 24 -3.07 10.39 -0.24
C GLU A 24 -2.44 11.05 1.00
N VAL A 25 -1.89 10.19 1.85
CA VAL A 25 -1.14 10.63 3.03
C VAL A 25 0.16 11.23 2.51
N GLU A 26 0.23 12.55 2.44
CA GLU A 26 1.45 13.23 2.04
C GLU A 26 2.54 13.08 3.12
N ILE A 27 3.71 12.58 2.71
CA ILE A 27 4.87 12.46 3.59
C ILE A 27 6.05 13.24 2.98
N PRO A 28 6.62 14.21 3.70
CA PRO A 28 7.77 14.97 3.20
C PRO A 28 8.92 14.05 2.76
N ASN A 29 9.48 14.32 1.58
CA ASN A 29 10.62 13.57 1.02
C ASN A 29 10.38 12.06 0.81
N ALA A 30 9.12 11.63 0.71
CA ALA A 30 8.75 10.27 0.36
C ALA A 30 7.75 10.32 -0.80
N PRO A 31 8.16 10.03 -2.04
CA PRO A 31 7.24 10.09 -3.17
C PRO A 31 6.19 8.99 -3.06
N PRO A 32 4.91 9.31 -3.34
CA PRO A 32 3.85 8.31 -3.39
C PRO A 32 4.08 7.37 -4.57
N VAL A 33 3.60 6.14 -4.42
CA VAL A 33 3.62 5.11 -5.47
C VAL A 33 2.18 4.77 -5.82
N ARG A 34 1.95 4.45 -7.09
CA ARG A 34 0.65 3.95 -7.55
C ARG A 34 0.14 2.83 -6.64
N LEU A 35 -1.03 3.04 -6.07
CA LEU A 35 -1.69 2.09 -5.18
C LEU A 35 -2.13 0.83 -5.93
N GLN A 36 -1.99 -0.31 -5.29
CA GLN A 36 -2.63 -1.57 -5.67
C GLN A 36 -4.04 -1.65 -5.06
N THR A 37 -4.89 -2.57 -5.53
CA THR A 37 -6.33 -2.65 -5.18
C THR A 37 -6.63 -2.63 -3.68
N LEU A 38 -5.78 -3.25 -2.86
CA LEU A 38 -5.97 -3.34 -1.41
C LEU A 38 -5.14 -2.32 -0.63
N ASP A 39 -4.29 -1.54 -1.30
CA ASP A 39 -3.45 -0.55 -0.62
C ASP A 39 -4.30 0.59 -0.08
N LEU A 40 -3.97 0.99 1.15
CA LEU A 40 -4.39 2.25 1.76
C LEU A 40 -3.36 3.34 1.55
N ALA A 41 -2.07 2.99 1.55
CA ALA A 41 -0.96 3.91 1.30
C ALA A 41 0.27 3.16 0.78
N ARG A 42 1.06 3.81 -0.08
CA ARG A 42 2.32 3.28 -0.57
C ARG A 42 3.32 4.39 -0.86
N HIS A 43 4.48 4.33 -0.22
CA HIS A 43 5.53 5.33 -0.37
C HIS A 43 6.90 4.69 -0.56
N ILE A 44 7.78 5.39 -1.28
CA ILE A 44 9.22 5.09 -1.27
C ILE A 44 9.87 5.93 -0.17
N ALA A 45 10.44 5.26 0.82
CA ALA A 45 11.28 5.86 1.85
C ALA A 45 12.76 5.71 1.45
N ILE A 46 13.48 6.82 1.42
CA ILE A 46 14.92 6.85 1.11
C ILE A 46 15.69 7.04 2.41
N ALA A 47 16.51 6.06 2.78
CA ALA A 47 17.36 6.14 3.96
C ALA A 47 18.57 7.06 3.72
N PRO A 48 19.24 7.56 4.78
CA PRO A 48 20.41 8.43 4.65
C PRO A 48 21.59 7.80 3.88
N ASP A 49 21.69 6.46 3.87
CA ASP A 49 22.70 5.72 3.09
C ASP A 49 22.32 5.55 1.60
N GLY A 50 21.23 6.18 1.16
CA GLY A 50 20.72 6.12 -0.20
C GLY A 50 19.94 4.86 -0.54
N LYS A 51 19.83 3.89 0.39
CA LYS A 51 18.99 2.70 0.17
C LYS A 51 17.52 3.10 0.16
N ARG A 52 16.77 2.47 -0.74
CA ARG A 52 15.35 2.73 -0.95
C ARG A 52 14.53 1.56 -0.42
N TYR A 53 13.41 1.90 0.19
CA TYR A 53 12.46 0.95 0.74
C TYR A 53 11.06 1.36 0.30
N VAL A 54 10.24 0.38 -0.04
CA VAL A 54 8.80 0.60 -0.23
C VAL A 54 8.13 0.29 1.10
N VAL A 55 7.38 1.25 1.62
CA VAL A 55 6.44 1.04 2.73
C VAL A 55 5.06 0.96 2.10
N ALA A 56 4.34 -0.12 2.36
CA ALA A 56 2.97 -0.31 1.88
C ALA A 56 2.07 -0.68 3.05
N THR A 57 0.90 -0.04 3.11
CA THR A 57 -0.17 -0.37 4.03
C THR A 57 -1.36 -0.86 3.23
N PHE A 58 -1.92 -2.00 3.59
CA PHE A 58 -3.02 -2.61 2.85
C PHE A 58 -4.01 -3.34 3.76
N ASP A 59 -5.24 -3.46 3.27
CA ASP A 59 -6.34 -4.17 3.91
C ASP A 59 -6.20 -5.68 3.67
N ASP A 60 -5.84 -6.41 4.73
CA ASP A 60 -5.68 -7.87 4.75
C ASP A 60 -6.69 -8.52 5.72
N THR A 61 -7.82 -7.85 5.96
CA THR A 61 -8.88 -8.30 6.86
C THR A 61 -9.49 -9.63 6.43
N ARG A 62 -9.57 -9.87 5.11
CA ARG A 62 -10.09 -11.12 4.52
C ARG A 62 -9.22 -12.35 4.87
N MET A 63 -7.97 -12.14 5.23
CA MET A 63 -7.04 -13.19 5.67
C MET A 63 -6.91 -13.23 7.21
N ASN A 64 -7.80 -12.54 7.95
CA ASN A 64 -7.74 -12.37 9.41
C ASN A 64 -6.46 -11.70 9.92
N ARG A 65 -5.79 -10.90 9.09
CA ARG A 65 -4.56 -10.16 9.47
C ARG A 65 -4.80 -8.69 9.78
N GLY A 66 -6.02 -8.20 9.58
CA GLY A 66 -6.35 -6.78 9.80
C GLY A 66 -5.72 -5.89 8.73
N PHE A 67 -5.23 -4.72 9.14
CA PHE A 67 -4.53 -3.79 8.26
C PHE A 67 -3.02 -3.93 8.46
N VAL A 68 -2.31 -4.30 7.41
CA VAL A 68 -0.89 -4.65 7.47
C VAL A 68 -0.07 -3.50 6.90
N THR A 69 0.94 -3.05 7.64
CA THR A 69 1.98 -2.15 7.15
C THR A 69 3.29 -2.93 7.02
N ALA A 70 3.80 -3.05 5.81
CA ALA A 70 4.99 -3.85 5.48
C ALA A 70 6.09 -3.03 4.80
N ILE A 71 7.34 -3.42 5.05
CA ILE A 71 8.56 -2.81 4.51
C ILE A 71 9.22 -3.78 3.52
N PHE A 72 9.51 -3.29 2.32
CA PHE A 72 10.19 -4.04 1.26
C PHE A 72 11.46 -3.30 0.83
N PRO A 73 12.60 -3.99 0.62
CA PRO A 73 13.76 -3.35 0.03
C PRO A 73 13.48 -3.10 -1.46
N GLN A 74 13.72 -1.88 -1.95
CA GLN A 74 13.61 -1.59 -3.37
C GLN A 74 14.93 -1.95 -4.07
N GLN A 75 14.92 -3.05 -4.81
CA GLN A 75 16.04 -3.45 -5.66
C GLN A 75 15.92 -2.72 -7.01
N ASN A 76 16.94 -1.95 -7.39
CA ASN A 76 16.94 -1.09 -8.58
C ASN A 76 16.79 -1.89 -9.89
N GLY A 77 15.55 -2.13 -10.32
CA GLY A 77 15.23 -2.62 -11.67
C GLY A 77 15.11 -4.14 -11.83
N TYR A 78 15.29 -4.94 -10.78
CA TYR A 78 14.96 -6.36 -10.84
C TYR A 78 13.47 -6.57 -10.54
N LEU A 79 12.77 -7.23 -11.48
CA LEU A 79 11.47 -7.84 -11.24
C LEU A 79 11.67 -8.97 -10.22
N THR A 80 11.60 -8.66 -8.93
CA THR A 80 11.68 -9.70 -7.91
C THR A 80 10.38 -10.50 -7.95
N LEU A 81 10.47 -11.77 -8.36
CA LEU A 81 9.37 -12.74 -8.31
C LEU A 81 8.83 -12.93 -6.87
N ILE A 82 9.64 -12.59 -5.86
CA ILE A 82 9.32 -12.69 -4.44
C ILE A 82 9.53 -11.32 -3.79
N ARG A 83 8.50 -10.78 -3.14
CA ARG A 83 8.64 -9.61 -2.28
C ARG A 83 9.20 -10.06 -0.94
N LEU A 84 10.48 -9.79 -0.67
CA LEU A 84 11.06 -10.04 0.64
C LEU A 84 10.58 -8.95 1.62
N VAL A 85 9.68 -9.33 2.53
CA VAL A 85 9.27 -8.46 3.65
C VAL A 85 10.43 -8.39 4.63
N LEU A 86 10.92 -7.18 4.94
CA LEU A 86 11.91 -6.99 6.01
C LEU A 86 11.25 -6.97 7.38
N GLY A 87 10.03 -6.44 7.45
CA GLY A 87 9.22 -6.36 8.66
C GLY A 87 7.80 -5.96 8.31
N GLU A 88 6.86 -6.40 9.14
CA GLU A 88 5.43 -6.10 9.01
C GLU A 88 4.79 -5.92 10.38
N ILE A 89 3.78 -5.06 10.47
CA ILE A 89 2.96 -4.87 11.67
C ILE A 89 1.50 -4.87 11.24
N SER A 90 0.67 -5.60 12.00
CA SER A 90 -0.78 -5.68 11.81
C SER A 90 -1.51 -4.78 12.81
N HIS A 91 -2.54 -4.08 12.36
CA HIS A 91 -3.41 -3.22 13.17
C HIS A 91 -4.88 -3.59 12.95
N LYS A 92 -5.73 -3.20 13.90
CA LYS A 92 -7.17 -3.49 13.83
C LYS A 92 -7.94 -2.46 13.02
N THR A 93 -7.43 -1.24 12.94
CA THR A 93 -8.08 -0.12 12.24
C THR A 93 -7.17 0.43 11.12
N PRO A 94 -7.76 0.98 10.06
CA PRO A 94 -6.97 1.58 8.99
C PRO A 94 -6.22 2.84 9.47
N GLU A 95 -6.77 3.60 10.42
CA GLU A 95 -6.16 4.82 10.96
C GLU A 95 -4.86 4.51 11.71
N GLU A 96 -4.86 3.48 12.57
CA GLU A 96 -3.65 3.02 13.26
C GLU A 96 -2.58 2.56 12.26
N ALA A 97 -3.00 1.81 11.24
CA ALA A 97 -2.08 1.32 10.21
C ALA A 97 -1.45 2.47 9.39
N LEU A 98 -2.23 3.52 9.08
CA LEU A 98 -1.74 4.72 8.39
C LEU A 98 -0.82 5.57 9.28
N GLN A 99 -1.12 5.72 10.58
CA GLN A 99 -0.21 6.36 11.52
C GLN A 99 1.13 5.61 11.63
N GLN A 100 1.07 4.27 11.67
CA GLN A 100 2.27 3.44 11.63
C GLN A 100 3.01 3.60 10.29
N HIS A 101 2.29 3.70 9.18
CA HIS A 101 2.89 3.92 7.85
C HIS A 101 3.77 5.17 7.84
N VAL A 102 3.22 6.30 8.27
CA VAL A 102 3.95 7.58 8.34
C VAL A 102 5.16 7.45 9.24
N SER A 103 4.98 6.84 10.41
CA SER A 103 6.05 6.63 11.39
C SER A 103 7.20 5.80 10.82
N LEU A 104 6.90 4.72 10.08
CA LEU A 104 7.93 3.88 9.46
C LEU A 104 8.66 4.59 8.33
N VAL A 105 7.96 5.35 7.49
CA VAL A 105 8.61 6.14 6.43
C VAL A 105 9.59 7.13 7.06
N GLN A 106 9.17 7.88 8.08
CA GLN A 106 10.04 8.82 8.80
C GLN A 106 11.21 8.12 9.49
N LEU A 107 10.96 6.96 10.11
CA LEU A 107 12.00 6.15 10.77
C LEU A 107 13.08 5.70 9.78
N ILE A 108 12.68 5.27 8.58
CA ILE A 108 13.60 4.91 7.50
C ILE A 108 14.39 6.13 7.04
N GLN A 109 13.72 7.27 6.79
CA GLN A 109 14.38 8.53 6.42
C GLN A 109 15.40 9.01 7.47
N GLN A 110 15.19 8.67 8.74
CA GLN A 110 16.12 8.95 9.84
C GLN A 110 17.25 7.91 10.00
N GLY A 111 17.30 6.87 9.16
CA GLY A 111 18.32 5.82 9.21
C GLY A 111 18.15 4.83 10.37
N LYS A 112 16.96 4.76 10.98
CA LYS A 112 16.70 3.96 12.19
C LYS A 112 16.12 2.57 11.91
N LEU A 113 16.00 2.17 10.63
CA LEU A 113 15.32 0.94 10.22
C LEU A 113 15.91 -0.32 10.89
N SER A 114 17.22 -0.45 10.95
CA SER A 114 17.87 -1.64 11.53
C SER A 114 17.54 -1.84 13.01
N GLY A 115 17.43 -0.75 13.78
CA GLY A 115 17.02 -0.79 15.17
C GLY A 115 15.55 -1.22 15.33
N PHE A 116 14.68 -0.69 14.48
CA PHE A 116 13.27 -1.08 14.44
C PHE A 116 13.08 -2.56 14.09
N LEU A 117 13.76 -3.06 13.05
CA LEU A 117 13.65 -4.47 12.64
C LEU A 117 14.05 -5.43 13.78
N LYS A 118 15.04 -5.05 14.59
CA LYS A 118 15.44 -5.83 15.78
C LYS A 118 14.41 -5.81 16.90
N SER A 119 13.54 -4.80 16.97
CA SER A 119 12.51 -4.69 18.01
C SER A 119 11.23 -5.49 17.73
N ILE A 120 11.05 -5.95 16.48
CA ILE A 120 9.88 -6.70 16.04
C ILE A 120 10.19 -8.18 15.73
N GLN A 121 11.45 -8.59 15.90
CA GLN A 121 11.92 -9.98 15.83
C GLN A 121 11.99 -10.57 17.24
#